data_AF-A0A921LAF7-F1
#
_entry.id   AF-A0A921LAF7-F1
#
_cell.length_a   1.000
_cell.length_b   1.000
_cell.length_c   1.000
_cell.angle_alpha   90.00
_cell.angle_beta   90.00
_cell.angle_gamma   90.00
#
_symmetry.space_group_name_H-M   'P 1'
#
loop_
_entity.id
_entity.type
_entity.pdbx_description
1 polymer ?
#
loop_
_entity_poly.entity_id
_entity_poly.type
_entity_poly.pdbx_seq_one_letter_code
_entity_poly.pdbx_strand_id
1 'polypeptide(L)' 'DRKTRQVLGAQLMSRHEVSQSANTISVIIQNKNTIDDLAYLDMLFSPNFDEPFNYLNLVAQKAVDQEYQYSQSQK' A
#
# COMPACT_ATOMS: atom_id res chain seq x y z
N ASP A 1 1.43 -11.52 -0.77
CA ASP A 1 1.12 -12.96 -0.94
C ASP A 1 -0.23 -13.07 -1.62
N ARG A 2 -0.37 -13.83 -2.70
CA ARG A 2 -1.63 -13.87 -3.46
C ARG A 2 -2.75 -14.66 -2.78
N LYS A 3 -2.42 -15.59 -1.88
CA LYS A 3 -3.41 -16.39 -1.15
C LYS A 3 -3.95 -15.64 0.06
N THR A 4 -3.05 -15.00 0.81
CA THR A 4 -3.38 -14.33 2.08
C THR A 4 -3.51 -12.82 1.95
N ARG A 5 -3.16 -12.25 0.79
CA ARG A 5 -3.13 -10.80 0.52
C ARG A 5 -2.15 -10.01 1.39
N GLN A 6 -1.28 -10.68 2.14
CA GLN A 6 -0.28 -10.04 3.01
C GLN A 6 0.76 -9.25 2.22
N VAL A 7 1.13 -8.09 2.73
CA VAL A 7 2.24 -7.29 2.19
C VAL A 7 3.56 -8.00 2.51
N LEU A 8 4.40 -8.21 1.48
CA LEU A 8 5.68 -8.92 1.62
C LEU A 8 6.90 -8.00 1.50
N GLY A 9 6.70 -6.80 0.97
CA GLY A 9 7.76 -5.86 0.66
C GLY A 9 7.23 -4.69 -0.16
N ALA A 10 7.98 -3.60 -0.17
CA ALA A 10 7.76 -2.47 -1.07
C ALA A 10 9.09 -1.84 -1.45
N GLN A 11 9.10 -1.11 -2.57
CA GLN A 11 10.21 -0.27 -2.99
C GLN A 11 9.66 1.07 -3.39
N LEU A 12 10.33 2.13 -2.97
CA LEU A 12 9.94 3.51 -3.24
C LEU A 12 11.13 4.25 -3.85
N MET A 13 10.86 5.05 -4.87
CA MET A 13 11.85 5.92 -5.51
C MET A 13 11.17 7.23 -5.88
N SER A 14 11.75 8.34 -5.44
CA SER A 14 11.26 9.68 -5.75
C SER A 14 12.41 10.68 -5.73
N ARG A 15 12.22 11.84 -6.36
CA ARG A 15 13.09 13.01 -6.17
C ARG A 15 12.81 13.71 -4.83
N HIS A 16 11.61 13.51 -4.28
CA HIS A 16 11.24 13.98 -2.94
C HIS A 16 11.60 12.92 -1.90
N GLU A 17 11.81 13.36 -0.66
CA GLU A 17 12.10 12.45 0.45
C GLU A 17 10.91 11.52 0.75
N VAL A 18 11.14 10.22 0.59
CA VAL A 18 10.14 9.15 0.82
C VAL A 18 10.67 8.08 1.78
N SER A 19 11.83 8.32 2.39
CA SER A 19 12.52 7.38 3.27
C SER A 19 11.66 6.94 4.46
N GLN A 20 10.91 7.87 5.07
CA GLN A 20 10.03 7.55 6.21
C GLN A 20 8.92 6.56 5.86
N SER A 21 8.45 6.53 4.61
CA SER A 21 7.42 5.59 4.17
C SER A 21 7.89 4.14 4.18
N ALA A 22 9.21 3.91 4.08
CA ALA A 22 9.76 2.56 4.28
C ALA A 22 9.56 2.07 5.72
N ASN A 23 9.54 2.96 6.71
CA ASN A 23 9.25 2.60 8.11
C ASN A 23 7.78 2.18 8.26
N THR A 24 6.85 2.88 7.62
CA THR A 24 5.44 2.49 7.57
C THR A 24 5.28 1.09 6.98
N ILE A 25 5.94 0.81 5.86
CA ILE A 25 5.95 -0.53 5.25
C ILE A 25 6.53 -1.58 6.20
N SER A 26 7.58 -1.23 6.96
CA SER A 26 8.19 -2.14 7.92
C SER A 26 7.19 -2.55 9.02
N VAL A 27 6.41 -1.60 9.55
CA VAL A 27 5.35 -1.87 10.54
C VAL A 27 4.23 -2.74 9.94
N ILE A 28 3.81 -2.44 8.71
CA ILE A 28 2.78 -3.21 8.00
C ILE A 28 3.20 -4.67 7.81
N ILE A 29 4.45 -4.91 7.40
CA ILE A 29 4.99 -6.26 7.23
C ILE A 29 5.11 -6.96 8.60
N GLN A 30 5.63 -6.26 9.62
CA GLN A 30 5.78 -6.79 10.97
C GLN A 30 4.43 -7.27 11.55
N ASN A 31 3.37 -6.52 11.29
CA ASN A 31 2.01 -6.85 11.74
C ASN A 31 1.29 -7.86 10.84
N LYS A 32 1.92 -8.30 9.74
CA LYS A 32 1.32 -9.17 8.71
C LYS A 32 0.03 -8.59 8.13
N ASN A 33 -0.01 -7.27 7.98
CA ASN A 33 -1.15 -6.59 7.37
C ASN A 33 -1.27 -6.93 5.88
N THR A 34 -2.48 -6.79 5.37
CA THR A 34 -2.85 -7.07 3.98
C THR A 34 -2.80 -5.82 3.12
N ILE A 35 -2.87 -6.02 1.80
CA ILE A 35 -3.06 -4.91 0.85
C ILE A 35 -4.40 -4.20 1.06
N ASP A 36 -5.42 -4.86 1.63
CA ASP A 36 -6.71 -4.24 1.95
C ASP A 36 -6.60 -3.31 3.15
N ASP A 37 -5.86 -3.73 4.18
CA ASP A 37 -5.57 -2.89 5.35
C ASP A 37 -4.81 -1.63 4.93
N LEU A 38 -3.78 -1.78 4.09
CA LEU A 38 -2.96 -0.66 3.62
C LEU A 38 -3.73 0.28 2.67
N ALA A 39 -4.69 -0.24 1.89
CA ALA A 39 -5.49 0.57 0.95
C ALA A 39 -6.36 1.63 1.65
N TYR A 40 -6.74 1.37 2.89
CA TYR A 40 -7.65 2.22 3.69
C TYR A 40 -7.06 2.58 5.06
N LEU A 41 -5.75 2.43 5.22
CA LEU A 41 -5.06 2.86 6.41
C LEU A 41 -5.19 4.38 6.55
N ASP A 42 -5.57 4.85 7.73
CA ASP A 42 -5.64 6.28 8.03
C ASP A 42 -4.22 6.86 8.03
N MET A 43 -3.99 7.81 7.12
CA MET A 43 -2.74 8.53 6.99
C MET A 43 -3.04 10.02 7.00
N LEU A 44 -2.16 10.78 7.67
CA LEU A 44 -2.27 12.23 7.73
C LEU A 44 -2.36 12.82 6.31
N PHE A 45 -3.30 13.73 6.11
CA PHE A 45 -3.35 14.60 4.94
C PHE A 45 -3.10 16.05 5.35
N SER A 46 -2.23 16.71 4.60
CA SER A 46 -2.08 18.16 4.63
C SER A 46 -1.61 18.63 3.25
N PRO A 47 -2.20 19.68 2.67
CA PRO A 47 -1.88 20.14 1.31
C PRO A 47 -0.40 20.48 1.07
N ASN A 48 0.37 20.70 2.13
CA ASN A 48 1.80 20.99 2.05
C ASN A 48 2.67 19.72 1.89
N PHE A 49 2.12 18.54 2.15
CA PHE A 49 2.89 17.30 2.27
C PHE A 49 2.39 16.19 1.33
N ASP A 50 1.07 16.02 1.22
CA ASP A 50 0.47 14.91 0.48
C ASP A 50 -0.87 15.31 -0.17
N GLU A 51 -1.32 14.47 -1.10
CA GLU A 51 -2.69 14.46 -1.62
C GLU A 51 -3.67 13.88 -0.58
N PRO A 52 -5.00 14.07 -0.72
CA PRO A 52 -5.99 13.55 0.23
C PRO A 52 -5.87 12.06 0.53
N PHE A 53 -5.36 11.28 -0.43
CA PHE A 53 -4.89 9.91 -0.20
C PHE A 53 -3.37 9.87 -0.32
N ASN A 54 -2.72 9.35 0.71
CA ASN A 54 -1.29 9.08 0.65
C ASN A 54 -0.99 8.05 -0.47
N TYR A 55 0.16 8.19 -1.13
CA TYR A 55 0.57 7.32 -2.23
C TYR A 55 0.68 5.84 -1.85
N LEU A 56 0.95 5.52 -0.57
CA LEU A 56 0.93 4.15 -0.06
C LEU A 56 -0.49 3.55 -0.13
N ASN A 57 -1.51 4.34 0.19
CA ASN A 57 -2.91 3.91 0.08
C ASN A 57 -3.27 3.67 -1.39
N LEU A 58 -2.84 4.57 -2.29
CA LEU A 58 -3.11 4.46 -3.73
C LEU A 58 -2.47 3.23 -4.37
N VAL A 59 -1.22 2.90 -4.04
CA VAL A 59 -0.56 1.69 -4.57
C VAL A 59 -1.22 0.42 -4.03
N ALA A 60 -1.67 0.43 -2.78
CA ALA A 60 -2.40 -0.68 -2.20
C ALA A 60 -3.79 -0.87 -2.84
N GLN A 61 -4.53 0.19 -3.13
CA GLN A 61 -5.79 0.12 -3.89
C GLN A 61 -5.57 -0.49 -5.28
N LYS A 62 -4.52 -0.10 -5.99
CA LYS A 62 -4.16 -0.73 -7.27
C LYS A 62 -3.86 -2.22 -7.13
N ALA A 63 -3.19 -2.62 -6.05
CA ALA A 63 -2.93 -4.05 -5.77
C ALA A 63 -4.24 -4.82 -5.48
N VAL A 64 -5.18 -4.21 -4.76
CA VAL A 64 -6.51 -4.79 -4.49
C VAL A 64 -7.26 -5.04 -5.80
N ASP A 65 -7.29 -4.04 -6.68
CA ASP A 65 -7.91 -4.15 -7.99
C ASP A 65 -7.25 -5.24 -8.85
N GLN A 66 -5.92 -5.28 -8.88
CA GLN A 66 -5.17 -6.28 -9.62
C GLN A 66 -5.51 -7.72 -9.17
N GLU A 67 -5.58 -7.97 -7.86
CA GLU A 67 -5.96 -9.28 -7.33
C GLU A 67 -7.44 -9.62 -7.62
N TYR A 68 -8.33 -8.62 -7.61
CA TYR A 68 -9.72 -8.82 -8.03
C TYR A 68 -9.81 -9.26 -9.49
N GLN A 69 -9.13 -8.55 -10.40
CA GLN A 69 -9.11 -8.90 -11.83
C GLN A 69 -8.50 -10.29 -12.06
N TYR A 70 -7.41 -10.61 -11.37
CA TYR A 70 -6.79 -11.94 -11.44
C TYR A 70 -7.77 -13.04 -11.01
N SER A 71 -8.52 -12.83 -9.92
CA SER A 71 -9.52 -13.79 -9.46
C SER A 71 -10.66 -14.02 -10.46
N GLN A 72 -11.06 -13.01 -11.24
CA GLN A 72 -12.09 -13.16 -12.26
C GLN A 72 -11.56 -13.87 -13.52
N SER A 73 -10.31 -13.61 -13.91
CA SER A 73 -9.70 -14.29 -15.08
C SER A 73 -9.47 -15.79 -14.90
N GLN A 74 -9.49 -16.28 -13.66
CA GLN A 74 -9.29 -17.68 -13.31
C GLN A 74 -10.61 -18.45 -13.10
N LYS A 75 -11.75 -17.78 -13.24
CA LYS A 75 -13.09 -18.38 -13.27
C LYS A 75 -13.50 -18.65 -14.71
#